data_AF-C7RSI7-F1
#
_entry.id   AF-C7RSI7-F1
#
_cell.length_a   1.000
_cell.length_b   1.000
_cell.length_c   1.000
_cell.angle_alpha   90.00
_cell.angle_beta   90.00
_cell.angle_gamma   90.00
#
_symmetry.space_group_name_H-M   'P 1'
#
loop_
_entity.id
_entity.type
_entity.pdbx_description
1 polymer ?
#
loop_
_entity_poly.entity_id
_entity_poly.type
_entity_poly.pdbx_seq_one_letter_code
_entity_poly.pdbx_strand_id
1 'polypeptide(L)'
;MKCPNCLSDDVRRSRRRGPREGITLRIKHQAPYRCRQCDFRFVGAEDDGDVTSARRQVSFADYLGLRGTARNLLSDHVILGTLGFLLFITLIVLFFALAFGWINPLSWFPEGTWRPTTQEMERITRE
;
A
#
# COMPACT_ATOMS: atom_id res chain seq x y z
N MET A 1 19.90 3.29 30.47
CA MET A 1 19.11 4.44 30.99
C MET A 1 18.85 4.27 32.48
N LYS A 2 18.99 5.35 33.28
CA LYS A 2 18.83 5.33 34.75
C LYS A 2 17.45 5.77 35.20
N CYS A 3 16.99 5.26 36.34
CA CYS A 3 15.75 5.72 36.95
C CYS A 3 15.88 7.17 37.46
N PRO A 4 14.95 8.09 37.15
CA PRO A 4 15.02 9.48 37.63
C PRO A 4 14.75 9.62 39.13
N ASN A 5 14.14 8.63 39.77
CA ASN A 5 13.76 8.69 41.18
C ASN A 5 14.85 8.15 42.12
N CYS A 6 15.40 6.96 41.81
CA CYS A 6 16.38 6.30 42.67
C CYS A 6 17.76 6.13 42.03
N LEU A 7 17.98 6.67 40.82
CA LEU A 7 19.22 6.57 40.02
C LEU A 7 19.72 5.15 39.76
N SER A 8 18.88 4.14 40.02
CA SER A 8 19.18 2.74 39.73
C SER A 8 19.30 2.46 38.24
N ASP A 9 20.22 1.57 37.88
CA ASP A 9 20.35 1.01 36.55
C ASP A 9 19.40 -0.18 36.30
N ASP A 10 18.69 -0.67 37.34
CA ASP A 10 17.74 -1.79 37.20
C ASP A 10 16.37 -1.30 36.71
N VAL A 11 16.29 -1.06 35.40
CA VAL A 11 15.12 -0.55 34.68
C VAL A 11 14.63 -1.60 33.67
N ARG A 12 13.30 -1.83 33.64
CA ARG A 12 12.65 -2.73 32.67
C ARG A 12 11.56 -2.03 31.87
N ARG A 13 11.27 -2.53 30.67
CA ARG A 13 10.13 -2.06 29.85
C ARG A 13 8.80 -2.45 30.53
N SER A 14 7.88 -1.49 30.63
CA SER A 14 6.53 -1.68 31.19
C SER A 14 5.50 -1.91 30.07
N ARG A 15 4.37 -2.54 30.42
CA ARG A 15 3.21 -2.61 29.50
C ARG A 15 2.55 -1.23 29.37
N ARG A 16 2.14 -0.89 28.14
CA ARG A 16 1.34 0.30 27.79
C ARG A 16 -0.05 0.16 28.44
N ARG A 17 -0.56 1.21 29.10
CA ARG A 17 -1.89 1.25 29.71
C ARG A 17 -2.85 1.92 28.73
N GLY A 18 -3.52 1.08 27.95
CA GLY A 18 -4.59 1.50 27.07
C GLY A 18 -4.13 2.06 25.71
N PRO A 19 -5.09 2.27 24.79
CA PRO A 19 -4.82 2.59 23.40
C PRO A 19 -4.25 3.99 23.21
N ARG A 20 -4.75 4.98 23.97
CA ARG A 20 -4.28 6.38 23.90
C ARG A 20 -2.79 6.53 24.24
N GLU A 21 -2.35 5.88 25.32
CA GLU A 21 -0.94 5.87 25.71
C GLU A 21 -0.08 5.13 24.67
N GLY A 22 -0.62 4.08 24.06
CA GLY A 22 0.08 3.35 23.02
C GLY A 22 0.34 4.16 21.74
N ILE A 23 -0.58 5.05 21.37
CA ILE A 23 -0.46 5.89 20.16
C ILE A 23 0.51 7.04 20.40
N THR A 24 0.35 7.79 21.49
CA THR A 24 1.19 8.96 21.78
C THR A 24 2.66 8.58 21.96
N LEU A 25 2.94 7.48 22.67
CA LEU A 25 4.29 6.95 22.85
C LEU A 25 4.91 6.48 21.55
N ARG A 26 4.11 5.95 20.62
CA ARG A 26 4.59 5.50 19.31
C ARG A 26 4.96 6.65 18.38
N ILE A 27 4.18 7.74 18.41
CA ILE A 27 4.47 8.96 17.62
C ILE A 27 5.75 9.62 18.11
N LYS A 28 6.00 9.61 19.43
CA LYS A 28 7.16 10.26 20.05
C LYS A 28 8.41 9.38 20.14
N HIS A 29 8.40 8.16 19.58
CA HIS A 29 9.50 7.19 19.70
C HIS A 29 9.94 6.95 21.15
N GLN A 30 8.96 6.85 22.04
CA GLN A 30 9.17 6.71 23.47
C GLN A 30 8.51 5.43 23.97
N ALA A 31 9.12 4.79 24.97
CA ALA A 31 8.57 3.61 25.61
C ALA A 31 8.39 3.86 27.12
N PRO A 32 7.37 3.24 27.76
CA PRO A 32 7.21 3.33 29.19
C PRO A 32 8.16 2.33 29.86
N TYR A 33 8.97 2.82 30.78
CA TYR A 33 9.89 2.05 31.61
C TYR A 33 9.43 2.04 33.07
N ARG A 34 9.84 1.01 33.81
CA ARG A 34 9.60 0.86 35.24
C ARG A 34 10.88 0.42 35.92
N CYS A 35 11.27 1.13 36.98
CA CYS A 35 12.39 0.71 37.81
C CYS A 35 11.98 -0.49 38.68
N ARG A 36 12.86 -1.48 38.87
CA ARG A 36 12.58 -2.60 39.79
C ARG A 36 12.76 -2.23 41.27
N GLN A 37 13.61 -1.26 41.58
CA GLN A 37 13.91 -0.88 42.96
C GLN A 37 12.84 0.02 43.58
N CYS A 38 12.38 1.05 42.87
CA CYS A 38 11.40 2.01 43.39
C CYS A 38 10.01 1.88 42.74
N ASP A 39 9.84 0.94 41.81
CA ASP A 39 8.60 0.69 41.05
C ASP A 39 8.06 1.90 40.26
N PHE A 40 8.85 2.98 40.20
CA PHE A 40 8.52 4.24 39.54
C PHE A 40 8.47 4.04 38.03
N ARG A 41 7.38 4.55 37.44
CA ARG A 41 7.13 4.49 36.00
C ARG A 41 7.51 5.81 35.36
N PHE A 42 8.33 5.76 34.32
CA PHE A 42 8.73 6.92 33.56
C PHE A 42 8.76 6.60 32.06
N VAL A 43 8.83 7.63 31.24
CA VAL A 43 8.88 7.49 29.78
C VAL A 43 10.30 7.84 29.33
N GLY A 44 10.90 6.96 28.53
CA GLY A 44 12.26 7.14 28.00
C GLY A 44 12.28 6.94 26.49
N ALA A 45 13.31 7.47 25.84
CA ALA A 45 13.59 7.14 24.44
C ALA A 45 13.80 5.62 24.30
N GLU A 46 13.35 5.07 23.18
CA GLU A 46 13.67 3.70 22.81
C GLU A 46 15.15 3.71 22.39
N ASP A 47 16.04 3.06 23.16
CA ASP A 47 17.43 2.88 22.74
C ASP A 47 17.41 2.10 21.42
N ASP A 48 18.19 2.55 20.43
CA ASP A 48 18.28 2.05 19.05
C ASP A 48 18.75 0.58 18.93
N GLY A 49 18.65 -0.23 20.00
CA GLY A 49 18.90 -1.67 20.00
C GLY A 49 17.71 -2.52 19.56
N ASP A 50 16.51 -1.95 19.40
CA ASP A 50 15.27 -2.66 19.02
C ASP A 50 14.76 -2.25 17.61
N VAL A 51 15.67 -1.90 16.69
CA VAL A 51 15.38 -1.61 15.26
C VAL A 51 14.82 -2.84 14.53
N THR A 52 14.91 -4.02 15.15
CA THR A 52 14.25 -5.26 14.71
C THR A 52 12.76 -5.31 15.04
N SER A 53 12.22 -4.34 15.79
CA SER A 53 10.79 -4.02 15.77
C SER A 53 10.48 -3.17 14.54
N ALA A 54 10.73 -3.81 13.40
CA ALA A 54 10.44 -3.43 12.03
C ALA A 54 9.46 -2.26 11.92
N ARG A 55 9.82 -1.30 11.06
CA ARG A 55 8.94 -0.46 10.23
C ARG A 55 7.68 -1.24 9.83
N ARG A 56 6.75 -1.41 10.76
CA ARG A 56 5.55 -2.22 10.59
C ARG A 56 4.60 -1.28 9.91
N GLN A 57 4.64 -1.31 8.57
CA GLN A 57 3.70 -0.59 7.71
C GLN A 57 2.31 -0.82 8.28
N VAL A 58 1.77 0.23 8.89
CA VAL A 58 0.46 0.20 9.53
C VAL A 58 -0.52 0.23 8.38
N SER A 59 -0.93 -0.96 7.93
CA SER A 59 -1.92 -1.10 6.87
C SER A 59 -3.23 -0.45 7.32
N PHE A 60 -3.96 0.15 6.39
CA PHE A 60 -5.29 0.73 6.62
C PHE A 60 -6.26 -0.23 7.35
N ALA A 61 -6.03 -1.54 7.23
CA ALA A 61 -6.77 -2.57 7.95
C ALA A 61 -6.59 -2.54 9.49
N ASP A 62 -5.43 -2.09 10.00
CA ASP A 62 -5.19 -1.91 11.44
C ASP A 62 -5.98 -0.70 12.00
N TYR A 63 -6.27 0.30 11.16
CA TYR A 63 -7.15 1.42 11.53
C TYR A 63 -8.62 1.01 11.65
N LEU A 64 -9.02 -0.04 10.92
CA LEU A 64 -10.39 -0.59 10.92
C LEU A 64 -10.57 -1.74 11.93
N GLY A 65 -9.53 -2.12 12.68
CA GLY A 65 -9.64 -3.07 13.79
C GLY A 65 -9.81 -4.54 13.39
N LEU A 66 -9.61 -4.91 12.11
CA LEU A 66 -9.79 -6.29 11.64
C LEU A 66 -8.57 -7.16 12.02
N ARG A 67 -8.72 -7.97 13.08
CA ARG A 67 -7.63 -8.80 13.64
C ARG A 67 -7.65 -10.25 13.10
N GLY A 68 -6.47 -10.77 12.77
CA GLY A 68 -6.15 -12.21 12.74
C GLY A 68 -6.34 -12.92 11.40
N THR A 69 -7.58 -13.20 11.02
CA THR A 69 -7.90 -14.14 9.92
C THR A 69 -8.56 -13.46 8.73
N ALA A 70 -9.33 -12.40 8.99
CA ALA A 70 -9.91 -11.56 7.94
C ALA A 70 -8.85 -10.82 7.11
N ARG A 71 -7.64 -10.61 7.63
CA ARG A 71 -6.57 -9.88 6.95
C ARG A 71 -6.05 -10.57 5.68
N ASN A 72 -5.91 -11.90 5.67
CA ASN A 72 -5.40 -12.60 4.49
C ASN A 72 -6.51 -12.82 3.45
N LEU A 73 -7.74 -13.09 3.88
CA LEU A 73 -8.87 -13.27 2.97
C LEU A 73 -9.33 -11.94 2.37
N LEU A 74 -9.39 -10.85 3.14
CA LEU A 74 -9.70 -9.54 2.58
C LEU A 74 -8.56 -9.01 1.70
N SER A 75 -7.29 -9.07 2.10
CA SER A 75 -6.26 -8.45 1.26
C SER A 75 -6.16 -9.09 -0.12
N ASP A 76 -6.16 -10.42 -0.23
CA ASP A 76 -6.08 -11.06 -1.54
C ASP A 76 -7.37 -10.86 -2.36
N HIS A 77 -8.55 -11.07 -1.77
CA HIS A 77 -9.81 -10.92 -2.53
C HIS A 77 -10.16 -9.46 -2.82
N VAL A 78 -9.75 -8.51 -1.97
CA VAL A 78 -9.94 -7.07 -2.24
C VAL A 78 -8.95 -6.60 -3.28
N ILE A 79 -7.69 -7.07 -3.30
CA ILE A 79 -6.75 -6.74 -4.38
C ILE A 79 -7.25 -7.33 -5.70
N LEU A 80 -7.61 -8.61 -5.73
CA LEU A 80 -8.13 -9.26 -6.94
C LEU A 80 -9.46 -8.62 -7.38
N GLY A 81 -10.33 -8.29 -6.43
CA GLY A 81 -11.61 -7.64 -6.67
C GLY A 81 -11.47 -6.20 -7.17
N THR A 82 -10.57 -5.41 -6.57
CA THR A 82 -10.30 -4.05 -7.05
C THR A 82 -9.62 -4.05 -8.41
N LEU A 83 -8.65 -4.93 -8.65
CA LEU A 83 -8.01 -5.07 -9.96
C LEU A 83 -9.02 -5.53 -11.03
N GLY A 84 -9.86 -6.52 -10.71
CA GLY A 84 -10.93 -6.99 -11.60
C GLY A 84 -11.99 -5.93 -11.86
N PHE A 85 -12.38 -5.15 -10.85
CA PHE A 85 -13.32 -4.06 -10.99
C PHE A 85 -12.77 -2.92 -11.84
N LEU A 86 -11.50 -2.54 -11.63
CA LEU A 86 -10.80 -1.57 -12.47
C LEU A 86 -10.76 -2.04 -13.92
N LEU A 87 -10.36 -3.30 -14.14
CA LEU A 87 -10.31 -3.89 -15.47
C LEU A 87 -11.70 -3.87 -16.14
N PHE A 88 -12.74 -4.26 -15.40
CA PHE A 88 -14.11 -4.25 -15.90
C PHE A 88 -14.58 -2.84 -16.27
N ILE A 89 -14.31 -1.84 -15.43
CA ILE A 89 -14.61 -0.44 -15.76
C ILE A 89 -13.85 0.00 -17.00
N THR A 90 -12.56 -0.32 -17.12
CA THR A 90 -11.78 0.06 -18.31
C THR A 90 -12.34 -0.56 -19.58
N LEU A 91 -12.80 -1.82 -19.54
CA LEU A 91 -13.46 -2.47 -20.68
C LEU A 91 -14.80 -1.81 -21.04
N ILE A 92 -15.60 -1.43 -20.05
CA ILE A 92 -16.86 -0.70 -20.28
C ILE A 92 -16.58 0.65 -20.95
N VAL A 93 -15.64 1.42 -20.42
CA VAL A 93 -15.27 2.72 -20.98
C VAL A 93 -14.73 2.56 -22.40
N LEU A 94 -13.89 1.56 -22.65
CA LEU A 94 -13.37 1.26 -23.99
C LEU A 94 -14.50 0.91 -24.97
N PHE A 95 -15.46 0.08 -24.55
CA PHE A 95 -16.62 -0.29 -25.37
C PHE A 95 -17.45 0.95 -25.76
N PHE A 96 -17.74 1.82 -24.79
CA PHE A 96 -18.46 3.06 -25.07
C PHE A 96 -17.66 4.02 -25.96
N ALA A 97 -16.35 4.13 -25.75
CA ALA A 97 -15.49 4.97 -26.58
C ALA A 97 -15.47 4.50 -28.04
N LEU A 98 -15.54 3.20 -28.29
CA LEU A 98 -15.70 2.64 -29.65
C LEU A 98 -17.12 2.88 -30.20
N ALA A 99 -18.16 2.62 -29.40
CA ALA A 99 -19.55 2.77 -29.83
C ALA A 99 -19.92 4.23 -30.17
N PHE A 100 -19.40 5.20 -29.41
CA PHE A 100 -19.57 6.63 -29.68
C PHE A 100 -18.58 7.18 -30.71
N GLY A 101 -17.68 6.35 -31.26
CA GLY A 101 -16.72 6.75 -32.29
C GLY A 101 -15.63 7.70 -31.80
N TRP A 102 -15.37 7.75 -30.50
CA TRP A 102 -14.29 8.55 -29.91
C TRP A 102 -12.90 7.97 -30.24
N ILE A 103 -12.83 6.65 -30.42
CA ILE A 103 -11.61 5.94 -30.81
C ILE A 103 -11.87 5.27 -32.15
N ASN A 104 -11.08 5.64 -33.17
CA ASN A 104 -11.09 4.99 -34.47
C ASN A 104 -9.90 4.01 -34.53
N PRO A 105 -10.10 2.69 -34.37
CA PRO A 105 -8.99 1.74 -34.44
C PRO A 105 -8.32 1.72 -35.83
N LEU A 106 -9.01 2.19 -36.87
CA LEU A 106 -8.46 2.30 -38.21
C LEU A 106 -7.39 3.39 -38.38
N SER A 107 -7.33 4.40 -37.50
CA SER A 107 -6.29 5.45 -37.57
C SER A 107 -4.90 4.95 -37.17
N TRP A 108 -4.82 3.77 -36.54
CA TRP A 108 -3.56 3.16 -36.15
C TRP A 108 -2.92 2.34 -37.28
N PHE A 109 -3.69 2.01 -38.31
CA PHE A 109 -3.16 1.37 -39.50
C PHE A 109 -2.65 2.46 -40.46
N PRO A 110 -1.36 2.46 -40.82
CA PRO A 110 -0.86 3.34 -41.88
C PRO A 110 -1.59 2.98 -43.17
N GLU A 111 -2.13 4.00 -43.85
CA GLU A 111 -3.04 3.89 -45.01
C GLU A 111 -2.47 3.21 -46.27
N GLY A 112 -1.34 2.49 -46.16
CA GLY A 112 -0.55 2.00 -47.29
C GLY A 112 -0.46 0.49 -47.48
N THR A 113 -1.06 -0.36 -46.64
CA THR A 113 -0.81 -1.82 -46.73
C THR A 113 -1.80 -2.60 -47.61
N TRP A 114 -2.90 -1.99 -48.06
CA TRP A 114 -3.89 -2.68 -48.90
C TRP A 114 -4.45 -1.88 -50.08
N ARG A 115 -4.01 -0.64 -50.33
CA ARG A 115 -4.31 0.04 -51.59
C ARG A 115 -3.19 -0.29 -52.58
N PRO A 116 -3.40 -1.16 -53.58
CA PRO A 116 -2.48 -1.23 -54.70
C PRO A 116 -2.38 0.19 -55.27
N THR A 117 -1.15 0.70 -55.37
CA THR A 117 -0.91 1.98 -56.00
C THR A 117 -1.44 1.91 -57.43
N THR A 118 -1.92 3.03 -57.97
CA THR A 118 -2.42 3.11 -59.35
C THR A 118 -1.37 2.63 -60.36
N GLN A 119 -0.09 2.68 -60.00
CA GLN A 119 1.05 2.16 -60.76
C GLN A 119 1.08 0.62 -60.87
N GLU A 120 0.62 -0.10 -59.85
CA GLU A 120 0.53 -1.57 -59.85
C GLU A 120 -0.61 -2.04 -60.77
N MET A 121 -1.74 -1.31 -60.79
CA MET A 121 -2.88 -1.60 -61.67
C MET A 121 -2.52 -1.43 -63.15
N GLU A 122 -1.73 -0.40 -63.49
CA GLU A 122 -1.30 -0.15 -64.87
C GLU A 122 -0.36 -1.26 -65.40
N ARG A 123 0.41 -1.89 -64.52
CA ARG A 123 1.32 -3.00 -64.87
C ARG A 123 0.56 -4.30 -65.14
N ILE A 124 -0.47 -4.59 -64.35
CA ILE A 124 -1.31 -5.80 -64.50
C ILE A 124 -2.16 -5.75 -65.78
N THR A 125 -2.56 -4.56 -66.23
CA THR A 125 -3.29 -4.41 -67.50
C THR A 125 -2.44 -4.50 -68.77
N ARG A 126 -1.10 -4.57 -68.63
CA ARG A 126 -0.15 -4.58 -69.75
C ARG A 126 0.51 -5.93 -70.00
N GLU A 127 0.33 -6.89 -69.11
CA GLU A 127 0.66 -8.32 -69.30
C GLU A 127 -0.58 -9.09 -69.77
#